data_AF-A0A929BV34-F1
#
_entry.id   AF-A0A929BV34-F1
#
_cell.length_a   1.000
_cell.length_b   1.000
_cell.length_c   1.000
_cell.angle_alpha   90.00
_cell.angle_beta   90.00
_cell.angle_gamma   90.00
#
_symmetry.space_group_name_H-M   'P 1'
#
loop_
_entity.id
_entity.type
_entity.pdbx_description
1 polymer ?
#
loop_
_entity_poly.entity_id
_entity_poly.type
_entity_poly.pdbx_seq_one_letter_code
_entity_poly.pdbx_strand_id
1 'polypeptide(L)'
;MTKYDPTYQPRSRRSLIPPVHPVWRGIGCFLLILLPIVSFAGAKLLVQANNRQRWVQIPTELGGSFFVPVVGRVVYADLAVTVILIVIGFALLTAVYAVFYRIIGIPRYGPLDSPPG
;
A
#
# COMPACT_ATOMS: atom_id res chain seq x y z
N MET A 1 -57.63 10.17 1.75
CA MET A 1 -56.95 8.90 2.08
C MET A 1 -56.57 8.22 0.76
N THR A 2 -55.33 8.41 0.32
CA THR A 2 -54.70 7.80 -0.88
C THR A 2 -53.21 7.81 -0.55
N LYS A 3 -52.57 6.76 -0.02
CA LYS A 3 -52.28 5.40 -0.54
C LYS A 3 -51.71 5.41 -1.96
N TYR A 4 -50.41 5.68 -2.01
CA TYR A 4 -49.45 5.46 -3.11
C TYR A 4 -49.42 6.48 -4.26
N ASP A 5 -48.35 7.28 -4.24
CA ASP A 5 -47.84 8.02 -5.40
C ASP A 5 -46.85 7.09 -6.16
N PRO A 6 -47.13 6.68 -7.40
CA PRO A 6 -46.31 5.74 -8.16
C PRO A 6 -45.01 6.35 -8.69
N THR A 7 -44.74 7.63 -8.43
CA THR A 7 -43.53 8.32 -8.91
C THR A 7 -42.31 8.21 -7.98
N TYR A 8 -42.41 7.44 -6.88
CA TYR A 8 -41.27 7.21 -6.01
C TYR A 8 -40.24 6.26 -6.66
N GLN A 9 -39.41 6.80 -7.53
CA GLN A 9 -38.11 6.20 -7.81
C GLN A 9 -37.28 6.34 -6.53
N PRO A 10 -36.90 5.25 -5.83
CA PRO A 10 -35.95 5.37 -4.75
C PRO A 10 -34.70 5.97 -5.36
N ARG A 11 -34.44 7.24 -5.06
CA ARG A 11 -33.24 7.96 -5.48
C ARG A 11 -32.11 7.02 -5.09
N SER A 12 -31.42 6.47 -6.10
CA SER A 12 -30.40 5.48 -5.90
C SER A 12 -29.56 5.96 -4.73
N ARG A 13 -29.41 5.14 -3.68
CA ARG A 13 -28.53 5.41 -2.57
C ARG A 13 -27.15 5.59 -3.18
N ARG A 14 -26.85 6.81 -3.61
CA ARG A 14 -25.59 7.20 -4.16
C ARG A 14 -24.66 6.96 -3.01
N SER A 15 -23.88 5.90 -3.11
CA SER A 15 -22.95 5.47 -2.08
C SER A 15 -22.29 6.73 -1.54
N LEU A 16 -22.56 7.05 -0.28
CA LEU A 16 -21.94 8.14 0.47
C LEU A 16 -20.45 7.83 0.73
N ILE A 17 -19.81 7.13 -0.20
CA ILE A 17 -18.37 6.99 -0.26
C ILE A 17 -17.92 8.27 -0.95
N PRO A 18 -17.43 9.27 -0.20
CA PRO A 18 -16.89 10.47 -0.82
C PRO A 18 -15.83 10.05 -1.85
N PRO A 19 -15.79 10.71 -3.01
CA PRO A 19 -14.76 10.42 -4.01
C PRO A 19 -13.39 10.52 -3.35
N VAL A 20 -12.54 9.51 -3.54
CA VAL A 20 -11.17 9.51 -3.00
C VAL A 20 -10.49 10.78 -3.48
N HIS A 21 -10.08 11.62 -2.55
CA HIS A 21 -9.56 12.94 -2.85
C HIS A 21 -8.29 12.81 -3.73
N PRO A 22 -8.17 13.58 -4.83
CA PRO A 22 -7.18 13.34 -5.89
C PRO A 22 -5.73 13.31 -5.39
N VAL A 23 -5.41 14.09 -4.35
CA VAL A 23 -4.09 14.08 -3.69
C VAL A 23 -3.72 12.70 -3.13
N TRP A 24 -4.68 11.98 -2.53
CA TRP A 24 -4.44 10.65 -1.97
C TRP A 24 -4.18 9.60 -3.05
N ARG A 25 -4.75 9.77 -4.26
CA ARG A 25 -4.44 8.93 -5.42
C ARG A 25 -3.03 9.22 -5.95
N GLY A 26 -2.61 10.48 -5.94
CA GLY A 26 -1.27 10.90 -6.36
C GLY A 26 -0.15 10.35 -5.48
N ILE A 27 -0.32 10.40 -4.15
CA ILE A 27 0.65 9.85 -3.19
C ILE A 27 0.83 8.35 -3.39
N GLY A 28 -0.26 7.60 -3.58
CA GLY A 28 -0.18 6.16 -3.85
C GLY A 28 0.57 5.82 -5.14
N CYS A 29 0.33 6.59 -6.20
CA CYS A 29 1.05 6.43 -7.47
C CYS A 29 2.55 6.70 -7.34
N PHE A 30 2.92 7.77 -6.63
CA PHE A 30 4.32 8.08 -6.38
C PHE A 30 5.02 6.98 -5.56
N LEU A 31 4.36 6.48 -4.51
CA LEU A 31 4.88 5.40 -3.68
C LEU A 31 5.03 4.08 -4.43
N LEU A 32 4.18 3.79 -5.43
CA LEU A 32 4.32 2.60 -6.28
C LEU A 32 5.66 2.58 -7.03
N ILE A 33 6.23 3.74 -7.36
CA ILE A 33 7.52 3.84 -8.03
C ILE A 33 8.66 3.94 -7.02
N LEU A 34 8.47 4.76 -5.98
CA LEU A 34 9.51 5.00 -4.98
C LEU A 34 9.82 3.75 -4.16
N LEU A 35 8.79 2.97 -3.81
CA LEU A 35 8.93 1.85 -2.88
C LEU A 35 9.77 0.70 -3.45
N PRO A 36 9.62 0.27 -4.71
CA PRO A 36 10.55 -0.68 -5.32
C PRO A 36 12.00 -0.19 -5.34
N ILE A 37 12.23 1.10 -5.62
CA ILE A 37 13.58 1.69 -5.67
C ILE A 37 14.24 1.62 -4.29
N VAL A 38 13.53 2.08 -3.24
CA VAL A 38 14.03 2.07 -1.87
C VAL A 38 14.21 0.64 -1.36
N SER A 39 13.26 -0.25 -1.67
CA SER A 39 13.33 -1.66 -1.26
C SER A 39 14.53 -2.38 -1.88
N PHE A 40 14.82 -2.12 -3.15
CA PHE A 40 15.98 -2.70 -3.81
C PHE A 40 17.29 -2.19 -3.22
N ALA A 41 17.42 -0.87 -3.01
CA ALA A 41 18.60 -0.30 -2.36
C ALA A 41 18.79 -0.84 -0.93
N GLY A 42 17.70 -0.94 -0.17
CA GLY A 42 17.69 -1.52 1.18
C GLY A 42 18.08 -3.00 1.17
N ALA A 43 17.60 -3.78 0.21
CA ALA A 43 17.94 -5.19 0.08
C ALA A 43 19.44 -5.40 -0.15
N LYS A 44 20.07 -4.60 -1.02
CA LYS A 44 21.52 -4.67 -1.27
C LYS A 44 22.32 -4.45 0.01
N LEU A 45 21.93 -3.44 0.80
CA LEU A 45 22.58 -3.15 2.08
C LEU A 45 22.34 -4.25 3.10
N LEU A 46 21.11 -4.78 3.17
CA LEU A 46 20.74 -5.81 4.13
C LEU A 46 21.43 -7.15 3.84
N VAL A 47 21.50 -7.57 2.58
CA VAL A 47 22.25 -8.77 2.16
C VAL A 47 23.74 -8.59 2.39
N GLN A 48 24.29 -7.40 2.10
CA GLN A 48 25.69 -7.10 2.38
C GLN A 48 25.99 -7.16 3.89
N ALA A 49 25.11 -6.60 4.73
CA ALA A 49 25.23 -6.66 6.18
C ALA A 49 25.11 -8.10 6.68
N ASN A 50 24.16 -8.88 6.15
CA ASN A 50 23.99 -10.29 6.50
C ASN A 50 25.24 -11.12 6.14
N ASN A 51 25.89 -10.83 5.01
CA ASN A 51 27.13 -11.52 4.64
C ASN A 51 28.29 -11.23 5.59
N ARG A 52 28.33 -10.03 6.20
CA ARG A 52 29.34 -9.65 7.19
C ARG A 52 29.05 -10.23 8.57
N GLN A 53 27.80 -10.16 9.01
CA GLN A 53 27.41 -10.52 10.38
C GLN A 53 26.87 -11.95 10.51
N ARG A 54 26.58 -12.61 9.39
CA ARG A 54 26.10 -14.00 9.28
C ARG A 54 24.82 -14.26 10.10
N TRP A 55 23.87 -13.32 10.09
CA TRP A 55 22.59 -13.47 10.81
C TRP A 55 21.78 -14.66 10.31
N VAL A 56 21.75 -14.86 8.99
CA VAL A 56 21.01 -15.94 8.32
C VAL A 56 21.90 -16.61 7.29
N GLN A 57 21.90 -17.94 7.28
CA GLN A 57 22.61 -18.72 6.26
C GLN A 57 21.84 -18.65 4.94
N ILE A 58 22.47 -18.08 3.90
CA ILE A 58 21.89 -18.00 2.56
C ILE A 58 22.08 -19.38 1.90
N PRO A 59 21.00 -20.07 1.51
CA PRO A 59 21.12 -21.34 0.80
C PRO A 59 21.79 -21.14 -0.56
N THR A 60 22.50 -22.17 -1.03
CA THR A 60 23.32 -22.12 -2.25
C THR A 60 22.52 -21.67 -3.49
N GLU A 61 21.24 -22.04 -3.56
CA GLU A 61 20.33 -21.66 -4.65
C GLU A 61 20.17 -20.13 -4.80
N LEU A 62 20.24 -19.38 -3.68
CA LEU A 62 20.16 -17.91 -3.69
C LEU A 62 21.53 -17.23 -3.77
N GLY A 63 22.62 -18.00 -3.76
CA GLY A 63 23.99 -17.50 -3.87
C GLY A 63 24.40 -17.13 -5.30
N GLY A 64 23.63 -17.54 -6.31
CA GLY A 64 23.88 -17.19 -7.70
C GLY A 64 23.80 -15.67 -7.92
N SER A 65 24.61 -15.18 -8.87
CA SER A 65 24.65 -13.76 -9.20
C SER A 65 24.78 -13.54 -10.70
N PHE A 66 24.26 -12.41 -11.17
CA PHE A 66 24.41 -11.95 -12.54
C PHE A 66 24.87 -10.48 -12.54
N PHE A 67 25.43 -10.05 -13.67
CA PHE A 67 25.99 -8.70 -13.81
C PHE A 67 25.02 -7.81 -14.61
N VAL A 68 24.71 -6.64 -14.07
CA VAL A 68 23.90 -5.62 -14.72
C VAL A 68 24.78 -4.38 -14.95
N PRO A 69 24.91 -3.85 -16.18
CA PRO A 69 25.83 -2.74 -16.49
C PRO A 69 25.63 -1.48 -15.65
N VAL A 70 24.39 -1.18 -15.24
CA VAL A 70 24.04 0.02 -14.48
C VAL A 70 24.20 -0.17 -12.97
N VAL A 71 23.96 -1.38 -12.47
CA VAL A 71 23.79 -1.67 -11.03
C VAL A 71 24.95 -2.50 -10.45
N GLY A 72 25.76 -3.10 -11.32
CA GLY A 72 26.82 -4.03 -10.96
C GLY A 72 26.31 -5.45 -10.72
N ARG A 73 27.01 -6.19 -9.87
CA ARG A 73 26.66 -7.57 -9.53
C ARG A 73 25.41 -7.61 -8.65
N VAL A 74 24.38 -8.33 -9.08
CA VAL A 74 23.13 -8.57 -8.35
C VAL A 74 23.05 -10.05 -8.00
N VAL A 75 22.79 -10.34 -6.72
CA VAL A 75 22.65 -11.70 -6.19
C VAL A 75 21.17 -12.04 -6.12
N TYR A 76 20.78 -13.30 -6.32
CA TYR A 76 19.37 -13.70 -6.21
C TYR A 76 18.77 -13.42 -4.82
N ALA A 77 19.59 -13.52 -3.76
CA ALA A 77 19.23 -13.07 -2.42
C ALA A 77 18.79 -11.59 -2.37
N ASP A 78 19.41 -10.71 -3.16
CA ASP A 78 19.02 -9.30 -3.22
C ASP A 78 17.57 -9.16 -3.72
N LEU A 79 17.19 -9.93 -4.74
CA LEU A 79 15.84 -9.90 -5.31
C LEU A 79 14.79 -10.46 -4.35
N ALA A 80 15.09 -11.58 -3.70
CA ALA A 80 14.19 -12.17 -2.71
C ALA A 80 13.95 -11.21 -1.55
N VAL A 81 15.00 -10.61 -1.00
CA VAL A 81 14.90 -9.61 0.07
C VAL A 81 14.17 -8.36 -0.41
N THR A 82 14.38 -7.94 -1.66
CA THR A 82 13.64 -6.80 -2.24
C THR A 82 12.14 -7.06 -2.22
N VAL A 83 11.68 -8.24 -2.67
CA VAL A 83 10.25 -8.59 -2.67
C VAL A 83 9.70 -8.61 -1.25
N ILE A 84 10.45 -9.16 -0.29
CA ILE A 84 10.06 -9.16 1.13
C ILE A 84 9.92 -7.72 1.65
N LEU A 85 10.90 -6.85 1.37
CA LEU A 85 10.85 -5.44 1.78
C LEU A 85 9.72 -4.68 1.10
N ILE A 86 9.39 -4.99 -0.16
CA ILE A 86 8.23 -4.42 -0.85
C ILE A 86 6.95 -4.80 -0.12
N VAL A 87 6.75 -6.09 0.19
CA VAL A 87 5.55 -6.58 0.89
C VAL A 87 5.44 -5.92 2.27
N ILE A 88 6.53 -5.89 3.04
CA ILE A 88 6.56 -5.24 4.35
C ILE A 88 6.30 -3.74 4.23
N GLY A 89 6.92 -3.07 3.27
CA GLY A 89 6.75 -1.64 3.03
C GLY A 89 5.32 -1.29 2.65
N PHE A 90 4.69 -2.07 1.78
CA PHE A 90 3.27 -1.92 1.44
C PHE A 90 2.38 -2.16 2.65
N ALA A 91 2.61 -3.23 3.42
CA ALA A 91 1.84 -3.51 4.63
C ALA A 91 1.93 -2.36 5.64
N LEU A 92 3.13 -1.81 5.84
CA LEU A 92 3.36 -0.64 6.70
C LEU A 92 2.62 0.59 6.18
N LEU A 93 2.71 0.90 4.89
CA LEU A 93 1.99 2.02 4.28
C LEU A 93 0.48 1.87 4.41
N THR A 94 -0.06 0.67 4.18
CA THR A 94 -1.49 0.40 4.36
C THR A 94 -1.92 0.60 5.81
N ALA A 95 -1.12 0.15 6.77
CA ALA A 95 -1.40 0.36 8.20
C ALA A 95 -1.40 1.86 8.55
N VAL A 96 -0.40 2.60 8.09
CA VAL A 96 -0.31 4.07 8.28
C VAL A 96 -1.53 4.76 7.67
N TYR A 97 -1.91 4.37 6.44
CA TYR A 97 -3.08 4.90 5.77
C TYR A 97 -4.36 4.63 6.58
N ALA A 98 -4.57 3.40 7.06
CA ALA A 98 -5.73 3.07 7.89
C ALA A 98 -5.81 3.94 9.16
N VAL A 99 -4.67 4.24 9.79
CA VAL A 99 -4.61 5.15 10.94
C VAL A 99 -5.00 6.58 10.55
N PHE A 100 -4.48 7.12 9.44
CA PHE A 100 -4.87 8.44 8.95
C PHE A 100 -6.37 8.53 8.65
N TYR A 101 -6.93 7.52 8.00
CA TYR A 101 -8.37 7.47 7.70
C TYR A 101 -9.23 7.36 8.95
N ARG A 102 -8.73 6.70 9.99
CA ARG A 102 -9.42 6.62 11.28
C ARG A 102 -9.45 7.98 11.99
N ILE A 103 -8.38 8.76 11.92
CA ILE A 103 -8.28 10.05 12.60
C ILE A 103 -9.05 11.15 11.84
N ILE A 104 -8.99 11.14 10.52
CA ILE A 104 -9.54 12.21 9.65
C ILE A 104 -10.94 11.86 9.09
N GLY A 105 -11.50 10.70 9.47
CA GLY A 105 -12.76 10.19 8.94
C GLY A 105 -13.94 11.17 9.08
N ILE A 106 -14.55 11.53 7.96
CA ILE A 106 -15.70 12.45 7.86
C ILE A 106 -16.89 11.87 8.68
N PRO A 107 -17.64 12.71 9.43
CA PRO A 107 -18.81 12.27 10.17
C PRO A 107 -19.81 11.51 9.29
N ARG A 108 -20.34 10.40 9.81
CA ARG A 108 -21.22 9.48 9.06
C ARG A 108 -22.62 10.04 8.76
N TYR A 109 -23.00 11.14 9.42
CA TYR A 109 -24.30 11.77 9.28
C TYR A 109 -24.15 13.15 8.64
N GLY A 110 -24.96 13.42 7.63
CA GLY A 110 -25.07 14.75 7.06
C GLY A 110 -25.86 15.69 7.98
N PRO A 111 -25.83 17.03 7.74
CA PRO A 111 -26.56 18.02 8.54
C PRO A 111 -28.09 17.82 8.57
N LEU A 112 -28.63 16.99 7.68
CA LEU A 112 -30.05 16.72 7.50
C LEU A 112 -30.45 15.27 7.85
N ASP A 113 -29.50 14.42 8.28
CA ASP A 113 -29.80 13.02 8.62
C ASP A 113 -30.28 12.92 10.07
N SER A 114 -31.53 12.49 10.27
CA SER A 114 -32.06 12.15 11.60
C SER A 114 -31.47 10.81 12.07
N PRO A 115 -31.03 10.68 13.34
CA PRO A 115 -30.58 9.40 13.87
C PRO A 115 -31.66 8.32 13.72
N PRO A 116 -31.31 7.06 13.39
CA PRO A 116 -32.29 5.98 13.36
C PRO A 116 -32.82 5.77 14.78
N GLY A 117 -34.10 6.08 14.97
CA GLY A 117 -34.87 5.75 16.18
C GLY A 117 -35.41 4.32 16.15
#